data_AF-A0A3D5AQM4-F1
#
_entry.id   AF-A0A3D5AQM4-F1
#
_cell.length_a   1.000
_cell.length_b   1.000
_cell.length_c   1.000
_cell.angle_alpha   90.00
_cell.angle_beta   90.00
_cell.angle_gamma   90.00
#
_symmetry.space_group_name_H-M   'P 1'
#
loop_
_entity.id
_entity.type
_entity.pdbx_description
1 polymer ?
#
loop_
_entity_poly.entity_id
_entity_poly.type
_entity_poly.pdbx_seq_one_letter_code
_entity_poly.pdbx_strand_id
1 'polypeptide(L)'
;MEFYTAADREPRPWLNDGGITREIAKDTTSDRPRWRLSVAEISTSGPFSGYPGYRRFLTLLTGAGVRLRVGGVTYEIAERFEVFPFDGAAETICTLIDGPVVVF
;
A
#
# COMPACT_ATOMS: atom_id res chain seq x y z
N MET A 1 -9.97 -23.92 6.15
CA MET A 1 -10.38 -22.51 6.10
C MET A 1 -9.67 -21.81 7.23
N GLU A 2 -8.93 -20.75 6.92
CA GLU A 2 -8.16 -19.97 7.90
C GLU A 2 -8.76 -18.56 7.98
N PHE A 3 -8.74 -17.97 9.16
CA PHE A 3 -9.27 -16.63 9.41
C PHE A 3 -8.14 -15.73 9.91
N TYR A 4 -7.97 -14.57 9.28
CA TYR A 4 -6.96 -13.57 9.66
C TYR A 4 -7.64 -12.39 10.35
N THR A 5 -7.59 -12.34 11.68
CA THR A 5 -8.22 -11.24 12.43
C THR A 5 -7.41 -9.94 12.30
N ALA A 6 -8.06 -8.80 12.51
CA ALA A 6 -7.37 -7.51 12.52
C ALA A 6 -6.53 -7.30 13.79
N ALA A 7 -6.95 -7.91 14.91
CA ALA A 7 -6.31 -7.75 16.20
C ALA A 7 -4.91 -8.39 16.26
N ASP A 8 -4.68 -9.46 15.49
CA ASP A 8 -3.44 -10.23 15.51
C ASP A 8 -2.32 -9.63 14.63
N ARG A 9 -2.57 -8.48 13.98
CA ARG A 9 -1.66 -7.92 12.97
C ARG A 9 -0.66 -6.96 13.60
N GLU A 10 0.57 -7.42 13.74
CA GLU A 10 1.67 -6.60 14.23
C GLU A 10 2.02 -5.44 13.27
N PRO A 11 2.04 -4.19 13.75
CA PRO A 11 2.43 -3.04 12.93
C PRO A 11 3.94 -3.07 12.67
N ARG A 12 4.32 -2.81 11.42
CA ARG A 12 5.71 -2.66 10.98
C ARG A 12 5.92 -1.23 10.47
N PRO A 13 6.59 -0.36 11.23
CA PRO A 13 6.95 0.97 10.78
C PRO A 13 7.80 0.94 9.52
N TRP A 14 7.57 1.91 8.64
CA TRP A 14 8.41 2.11 7.46
C TRP A 14 9.72 2.77 7.87
N LEU A 15 10.80 2.46 7.14
CA LEU A 15 12.14 3.02 7.40
C LEU A 15 12.21 4.55 7.28
N ASN A 16 11.26 5.16 6.57
CA ASN A 16 11.20 6.61 6.33
C ASN A 16 10.22 7.32 7.27
N ASP A 17 9.71 6.63 8.30
CA ASP A 17 8.70 7.13 9.24
C ASP A 17 7.40 7.65 8.60
N GLY A 18 7.18 7.36 7.31
CA GLY A 18 6.04 7.87 6.54
C GLY A 18 4.75 7.08 6.74
N GLY A 19 4.78 6.00 7.52
CA GLY A 19 3.64 5.11 7.69
C GLY A 19 4.00 3.80 8.38
N ILE A 20 3.00 2.93 8.44
CA ILE A 20 3.13 1.58 8.99
C ILE A 20 2.42 0.57 8.08
N THR A 21 2.92 -0.66 8.03
CA THR A 21 2.26 -1.79 7.35
C THR A 21 1.83 -2.83 8.38
N ARG A 22 0.62 -3.35 8.24
CA ARG A 22 0.13 -4.56 8.92
C ARG A 22 -0.07 -5.67 7.89
N GLU A 23 0.81 -6.66 7.88
CA GLU A 23 0.69 -7.82 6.99
C GLU A 23 -0.53 -8.66 7.39
N ILE A 24 -1.33 -9.09 6.42
CA ILE A 24 -2.47 -9.99 6.63
C ILE A 24 -2.04 -11.42 6.37
N ALA A 25 -1.49 -11.66 5.17
CA ALA A 25 -1.03 -12.96 4.73
C ALA A 25 -0.07 -12.79 3.54
N LYS A 26 0.72 -13.82 3.26
CA LYS A 26 1.57 -13.91 2.07
C LYS A 26 1.76 -15.35 1.63
N ASP A 27 2.24 -15.54 0.42
CA ASP A 27 2.73 -16.83 -0.03
C ASP A 27 3.99 -17.23 0.75
N THR A 28 3.95 -18.36 1.46
CA THR A 28 5.08 -18.89 2.24
C THR A 28 5.82 -20.04 1.54
N THR A 29 5.50 -20.34 0.27
CA THR A 29 6.09 -21.47 -0.45
C THR A 29 7.49 -21.21 -1.01
N SER A 30 7.95 -19.96 -1.00
CA SER A 30 9.29 -19.55 -1.42
C SER A 30 9.77 -18.29 -0.69
N ASP A 31 11.09 -18.11 -0.61
CA ASP A 31 11.71 -16.92 0.00
C ASP A 31 11.24 -15.60 -0.64
N ARG A 32 10.97 -15.66 -1.95
CA ARG A 32 10.31 -14.58 -2.69
C ARG A 32 8.81 -14.91 -2.78
N PRO A 33 7.94 -14.29 -1.98
CA PRO A 33 6.51 -14.63 -1.98
C PRO A 33 5.87 -14.24 -3.30
N ARG A 34 5.04 -15.10 -3.92
CA ARG A 34 4.33 -14.74 -5.17
C ARG A 34 3.27 -13.67 -4.97
N TRP A 35 2.71 -13.57 -3.77
CA TRP A 35 1.72 -12.56 -3.38
C TRP A 35 1.87 -12.19 -1.90
N ARG A 36 1.42 -10.98 -1.55
CA ARG A 36 1.33 -10.47 -0.19
C ARG A 36 0.09 -9.59 -0.07
N LEU A 37 -0.65 -9.72 1.02
CA LEU A 37 -1.78 -8.86 1.38
C LEU A 37 -1.44 -8.10 2.66
N SER A 38 -1.74 -6.82 2.69
CA SER A 38 -1.48 -5.97 3.86
C SER A 38 -2.46 -4.82 3.93
N VAL A 39 -2.56 -4.18 5.10
CA VAL A 39 -3.16 -2.85 5.25
C VAL A 39 -2.03 -1.90 5.62
N ALA A 40 -2.02 -0.72 5.02
CA ALA A 40 -1.03 0.32 5.31
C ALA A 40 -1.70 1.61 5.78
N GLU A 41 -1.08 2.26 6.75
CA GLU A 41 -1.38 3.65 7.10
C GLU A 41 -0.30 4.53 6.49
N ILE A 42 -0.71 5.56 5.75
CA ILE A 42 0.18 6.53 5.12
C ILE A 42 0.01 7.84 5.87
N SER A 43 1.01 8.19 6.67
CA SER A 43 0.98 9.37 7.55
C SER A 43 1.68 10.57 6.92
N THR A 44 2.61 10.34 6.01
CA THR A 44 3.40 11.39 5.36
C THR A 44 3.54 11.13 3.87
N SER A 45 3.46 12.19 3.07
CA SER A 45 3.76 12.13 1.63
C SER A 45 5.20 11.70 1.39
N GLY A 46 5.44 10.87 0.37
CA GLY A 46 6.78 10.37 0.09
C GLY A 46 6.83 9.27 -0.96
N PRO A 47 8.04 8.80 -1.30
CA PRO A 47 8.22 7.72 -2.26
C PRO A 47 7.74 6.39 -1.69
N PHE A 48 7.16 5.56 -2.56
CA PHE A 48 6.96 4.15 -2.26
C PHE A 48 8.22 3.34 -2.59
N SER A 49 8.46 2.28 -1.84
CA SER A 49 9.44 1.26 -2.22
C SER A 49 9.02 0.58 -3.52
N GLY A 50 10.01 0.33 -4.39
CA GLY A 50 9.84 -0.46 -5.60
C GLY A 50 9.77 -1.96 -5.30
N TYR A 51 8.93 -2.67 -6.04
CA TYR A 51 8.77 -4.12 -6.03
C TYR A 51 8.83 -4.66 -7.47
N PRO A 52 10.00 -4.69 -8.12
CA PRO A 52 10.12 -5.14 -9.51
C PRO A 52 9.62 -6.56 -9.72
N GLY A 53 8.87 -6.78 -10.80
CA GLY A 53 8.25 -8.08 -11.12
C GLY A 53 6.95 -8.36 -10.35
N TYR A 54 6.42 -7.40 -9.58
CA TYR A 54 5.09 -7.47 -9.00
C TYR A 54 4.15 -6.47 -9.65
N ARG A 55 2.88 -6.86 -9.76
CA ARG A 55 1.78 -5.91 -9.91
C ARG A 55 1.28 -5.54 -8.51
N ARG A 56 1.09 -4.24 -8.28
CA ARG A 56 0.53 -3.73 -7.03
C ARG A 56 -0.91 -3.28 -7.28
N PHE A 57 -1.74 -3.48 -6.27
CA PHE A 57 -3.09 -2.97 -6.20
C PHE A 57 -3.17 -2.15 -4.92
N LEU A 58 -3.75 -0.96 -5.01
CA LEU A 58 -3.98 -0.10 -3.86
C LEU A 58 -5.45 0.27 -3.82
N THR A 59 -6.07 0.16 -2.66
CA THR A 59 -7.46 0.51 -2.44
C THR A 59 -7.58 1.44 -1.24
N LEU A 60 -8.23 2.59 -1.40
CA LEU A 60 -8.50 3.49 -0.29
C LEU A 60 -9.55 2.90 0.65
N LEU A 61 -9.23 2.79 1.94
CA LEU A 61 -10.15 2.33 2.98
C LEU A 61 -10.72 3.50 3.79
N THR A 62 -9.88 4.45 4.21
CA THR A 62 -10.25 5.64 4.98
C THR A 62 -9.34 6.83 4.67
N GLY A 63 -9.83 8.04 4.97
CA GLY A 63 -9.14 9.31 4.69
C GLY A 63 -9.58 9.95 3.37
N ALA A 64 -9.07 11.14 3.08
CA ALA A 64 -9.47 11.93 1.90
C ALA A 64 -8.89 11.42 0.57
N GLY A 65 -7.90 10.51 0.63
CA GLY A 65 -7.26 9.92 -0.53
C GLY A 65 -5.83 10.39 -0.78
N VAL A 66 -5.26 9.90 -1.88
CA VAL A 66 -3.87 10.17 -2.27
C VAL A 66 -3.77 10.50 -3.76
N ARG A 67 -2.75 11.26 -4.12
CA ARG A 67 -2.26 11.34 -5.50
C ARG A 67 -1.03 10.47 -5.65
N LEU A 68 -1.06 9.52 -6.58
CA LEU A 68 0.09 8.71 -6.93
C LEU A 68 0.67 9.19 -8.25
N ARG A 69 1.92 9.64 -8.25
CA ARG A 69 2.71 9.85 -9.46
C ARG A 69 3.45 8.55 -9.78
N VAL A 70 2.97 7.78 -10.73
CA VAL A 70 3.51 6.48 -11.16
C VAL A 70 4.12 6.61 -12.54
N GLY A 71 5.43 6.39 -12.67
CA GLY A 71 6.11 6.46 -13.97
C GLY A 71 5.95 7.82 -14.67
N GLY A 72 5.82 8.90 -13.89
CA GLY A 72 5.63 10.26 -14.39
C GLY A 72 4.17 10.70 -14.59
N VAL A 73 3.19 9.79 -14.56
CA VAL A 73 1.77 10.12 -14.68
C VAL A 73 1.13 10.19 -13.30
N THR A 74 0.30 11.22 -13.06
CA THR A 74 -0.37 11.41 -11.77
C THR A 74 -1.81 10.92 -11.82
N TYR A 75 -2.19 10.13 -10.81
CA TYR A 75 -3.53 9.59 -10.62
C TYR A 75 -4.04 10.02 -9.25
N GLU A 76 -5.31 10.43 -9.17
CA GLU A 76 -5.98 10.71 -7.91
C GLU A 76 -6.80 9.50 -7.48
N ILE A 77 -6.60 9.06 -6.24
CA ILE A 77 -7.25 7.89 -5.64
C ILE A 77 -7.96 8.38 -4.38
N ALA A 78 -9.19 8.85 -4.57
CA ALA A 78 -10.03 9.43 -3.52
C ALA A 78 -11.35 8.65 -3.32
N GLU A 79 -11.74 7.80 -4.26
CA GLU A 79 -12.92 6.96 -4.12
C GLU A 79 -12.60 5.72 -3.26
N ARG A 80 -13.44 5.48 -2.25
CA ARG A 80 -13.24 4.34 -1.35
C ARG A 80 -13.58 3.04 -2.07
N PHE A 81 -12.78 2.01 -1.81
CA PHE A 81 -12.96 0.67 -2.34
C PHE A 81 -12.74 0.52 -3.85
N GLU A 82 -12.33 1.59 -4.55
CA GLU A 82 -11.84 1.49 -5.91
C GLU A 82 -10.42 0.90 -5.93
N VAL A 83 -10.22 -0.11 -6.78
CA VAL A 83 -8.93 -0.79 -6.92
C VAL A 83 -8.09 -0.08 -7.97
N PHE A 84 -6.95 0.47 -7.55
CA PHE A 84 -5.98 1.09 -8.45
C PHE A 84 -4.78 0.14 -8.71
N PRO A 85 -4.66 -0.44 -9.92
CA PRO A 85 -3.53 -1.27 -10.29
C PRO A 85 -2.34 -0.45 -10.83
N PHE A 86 -1.12 -0.79 -10.42
CA PHE A 86 0.10 -0.19 -10.97
C PHE A 86 1.27 -1.18 -11.00
N ASP A 87 2.27 -0.87 -11.81
CA ASP A 87 3.51 -1.66 -11.88
C ASP A 87 4.35 -1.43 -10.62
N GLY A 88 4.71 -2.50 -9.91
CA GLY A 88 5.57 -2.42 -8.74
C GLY A 88 6.99 -1.94 -9.06
N ALA A 89 7.45 -2.06 -10.31
CA ALA A 89 8.75 -1.54 -10.73
C ALA A 89 8.74 -0.02 -10.98
N ALA A 90 7.57 0.60 -11.16
CA ALA A 90 7.49 2.00 -11.51
C ALA A 90 7.86 2.91 -10.33
N GLU A 91 8.68 3.94 -10.59
CA GLU A 91 8.92 5.01 -9.62
C GLU A 91 7.58 5.62 -9.23
N THR A 92 7.28 5.58 -7.93
CA THR A 92 5.98 5.97 -7.38
C THR A 92 6.17 6.94 -6.23
N ILE A 93 5.60 8.14 -6.36
CA ILE A 93 5.51 9.11 -5.27
C ILE A 93 4.05 9.25 -4.85
N CYS A 94 3.80 9.15 -3.55
CA CYS A 94 2.50 9.36 -2.93
C CYS A 94 2.44 10.76 -2.31
N THR A 95 1.36 11.48 -2.59
CA THR A 95 1.04 12.76 -1.95
C THR A 95 -0.34 12.65 -1.31
N LEU A 96 -0.43 12.93 -0.01
CA LEU A 96 -1.70 12.96 0.71
C LEU A 96 -2.55 14.13 0.21
N ILE A 97 -3.85 13.90 0.02
CA ILE A 97 -4.79 14.97 -0.38
C ILE A 97 -5.11 15.85 0.83
N ASP A 98 -5.56 15.22 1.93
CA ASP A 98 -5.86 15.89 3.19
C ASP A 98 -5.71 14.89 4.35
N GLY A 99 -4.56 14.97 5.04
CA GLY A 99 -4.24 14.14 6.19
C GLY A 99 -3.92 12.66 5.89
N PRO A 100 -3.71 11.86 6.95
CA PRO A 100 -3.37 10.44 6.82
C PRO A 100 -4.49 9.61 6.19
N VAL A 101 -4.09 8.54 5.50
CA VAL A 101 -5.03 7.57 4.90
C VAL A 101 -4.72 6.15 5.36
N VAL A 102 -5.72 5.28 5.26
CA VAL A 102 -5.53 3.82 5.36
C VAL A 102 -5.87 3.19 4.02
N VAL A 103 -4.99 2.32 3.54
CA VAL A 103 -5.14 1.62 2.25
C VAL A 103 -4.96 0.11 2.41
N PHE A 104 -5.58 -0.66 1.53
CA PHE A 104 -5.32 -2.09 1.31
C PHE A 104 -4.42 -2.29 0.10
#